data_AF-A0A3D2Z5K0-F1
#
_entry.id   AF-A0A3D2Z5K0-F1
#
_cell.length_a   1.000
_cell.length_b   1.000
_cell.length_c   1.000
_cell.angle_alpha   90.00
_cell.angle_beta   90.00
_cell.angle_gamma   90.00
#
_symmetry.space_group_name_H-M   'P 1'
#
loop_
_entity.id
_entity.type
_entity.pdbx_description
1 polymer ?
#
loop_
_entity_poly.entity_id
_entity_poly.type
_entity_poly.pdbx_seq_one_letter_code
_entity_poly.pdbx_strand_id
1 'polypeptide(L)'
;MGQHSIVPGADVSQSRCIVHFTDWLPTLLAMTGADRPGGMPLDGGNVLPLLRGDSSLEAPKRFWQWNGYSPIGACNAAMRDGPWKLVRPQIGMRAATPAAAALMARYVEQDIAYKRDPDSVTQMTEPEPQRIVDPAPPAELYHIEADPSEADDLAQAQPKRVSRMLADLETWFERVESDRQQVAVENLVDPE
;
A
#
# COMPACT_ATOMS: atom_id res chain seq x y z
N MET A 1 37.20 -31.29 -19.47
CA MET A 1 37.12 -29.83 -19.58
C MET A 1 36.04 -29.51 -20.61
N GLY A 2 34.79 -29.38 -20.18
CA GLY A 2 33.68 -28.94 -21.03
C GLY A 2 33.57 -27.42 -20.94
N GLN A 3 33.82 -26.72 -22.03
CA GLN A 3 33.59 -25.28 -22.11
C GLN A 3 32.08 -25.03 -22.17
N HIS A 4 31.52 -24.50 -21.09
CA HIS A 4 30.20 -23.87 -21.16
C HIS A 4 30.36 -22.51 -21.86
N SER A 5 29.97 -22.47 -23.13
CA SER A 5 29.83 -21.23 -23.88
C SER A 5 28.67 -20.44 -23.27
N ILE A 6 28.98 -19.29 -22.68
CA ILE A 6 27.97 -18.31 -22.27
C ILE A 6 27.43 -17.70 -23.56
N VAL A 7 26.18 -17.99 -23.90
CA VAL A 7 25.49 -17.35 -25.02
C VAL A 7 25.30 -15.87 -24.68
N PRO A 8 25.90 -14.91 -25.40
CA PRO A 8 25.65 -13.50 -25.21
C PRO A 8 24.32 -13.15 -25.91
N GLY A 9 23.42 -12.48 -25.19
CA GLY A 9 22.27 -11.82 -25.81
C GLY A 9 20.90 -12.44 -25.57
N ALA A 10 20.60 -12.92 -24.35
CA ALA A 10 19.21 -12.83 -23.92
C ALA A 10 18.90 -11.34 -23.76
N ASP A 11 18.20 -10.78 -24.74
CA ASP A 11 17.44 -9.55 -24.55
C ASP A 11 16.66 -9.73 -23.25
N VAL A 12 17.08 -9.02 -22.20
CA VAL A 12 16.37 -9.07 -20.92
C VAL A 12 15.05 -8.39 -21.22
N SER A 13 14.04 -9.15 -21.62
CA SER A 13 12.70 -8.62 -21.78
C SER A 13 12.32 -8.12 -20.40
N GLN A 14 12.43 -6.81 -20.20
CA GLN A 14 12.05 -6.21 -18.93
C GLN A 14 10.55 -6.40 -18.83
N SER A 15 10.12 -7.35 -18.00
CA SER A 15 8.72 -7.51 -17.72
C SER A 15 8.24 -6.24 -17.04
N ARG A 16 7.27 -5.56 -17.66
CA ARG A 16 6.68 -4.32 -17.13
C ARG A 16 5.73 -4.59 -15.96
N CYS A 17 5.58 -5.85 -15.57
CA CYS A 17 4.69 -6.27 -14.51
C CYS A 17 5.31 -5.99 -13.14
N ILE A 18 4.73 -5.03 -12.40
CA ILE A 18 5.05 -4.79 -11.01
C ILE A 18 4.47 -5.89 -10.12
N VAL A 19 5.36 -6.59 -9.40
CA VAL A 19 4.99 -7.52 -8.33
C VAL A 19 4.93 -6.74 -7.01
N HIS A 20 3.85 -6.96 -6.26
CA HIS A 20 3.59 -6.33 -4.97
C HIS A 20 3.52 -7.38 -3.85
N PHE A 21 3.73 -6.97 -2.60
CA PHE A 21 3.72 -7.90 -1.46
C PHE A 21 2.43 -8.73 -1.37
N THR A 22 1.30 -8.13 -1.72
CA THR A 22 -0.03 -8.78 -1.70
C THR A 22 -0.16 -9.94 -2.70
N ASP A 23 0.72 -10.03 -3.71
CA ASP A 23 0.70 -11.10 -4.72
C ASP A 23 1.27 -12.42 -4.19
N TRP A 24 2.02 -12.42 -3.08
CA TRP A 24 2.67 -13.63 -2.59
C TRP A 24 1.70 -14.68 -2.09
N LEU A 25 0.67 -14.31 -1.33
CA LEU A 25 -0.34 -15.27 -0.86
C LEU A 25 -1.03 -16.03 -2.00
N PRO A 26 -1.67 -15.38 -3.00
CA PRO A 26 -2.29 -16.09 -4.11
C PRO A 26 -1.29 -16.88 -4.96
N THR A 27 -0.04 -16.42 -5.05
CA THR A 27 1.05 -17.14 -5.74
C THR A 27 1.43 -18.42 -5.01
N LEU A 28 1.60 -18.38 -3.69
CA LEU A 28 1.95 -19.54 -2.87
C LEU A 28 0.82 -20.57 -2.82
N LEU A 29 -0.44 -20.14 -2.78
CA LEU A 29 -1.60 -21.02 -2.91
C LEU A 29 -1.56 -21.75 -4.26
N ALA A 30 -1.34 -21.03 -5.36
CA ALA A 30 -1.22 -21.62 -6.69
C ALA A 30 -0.01 -22.57 -6.84
N MET A 31 1.10 -22.30 -6.16
CA MET A 31 2.29 -23.16 -6.16
C MET A 31 2.08 -24.46 -5.40
N THR A 32 1.37 -24.41 -4.27
CA THR A 32 1.16 -25.56 -3.39
C THR A 32 -0.08 -26.38 -3.76
N GLY A 33 -1.01 -25.80 -4.52
CA GLY A 33 -2.32 -26.38 -4.78
C GLY A 33 -3.26 -26.31 -3.58
N ALA A 34 -2.92 -25.52 -2.55
CA ALA A 34 -3.77 -25.30 -1.40
C ALA A 34 -4.97 -24.42 -1.76
N ASP A 35 -6.10 -24.71 -1.12
CA ASP A 35 -7.29 -23.87 -1.26
C ASP A 35 -7.11 -22.54 -0.53
N ARG A 36 -7.69 -21.50 -1.12
CA ARG A 36 -7.77 -20.20 -0.48
C ARG A 36 -8.67 -20.29 0.75
N PRO A 37 -8.23 -19.84 1.93
CA PRO A 37 -9.15 -19.69 3.06
C PRO A 37 -10.29 -18.73 2.66
N GLY A 38 -11.51 -19.04 3.10
CA GLY A 38 -12.68 -18.18 2.88
C GLY A 38 -12.49 -16.78 3.48
N GLY A 39 -13.40 -15.85 3.17
CA GLY A 39 -13.39 -14.49 3.70
C GLY A 39 -13.30 -13.41 2.63
N MET A 40 -12.82 -12.23 3.01
CA MET A 40 -12.69 -11.05 2.15
C MET A 40 -11.79 -11.31 0.94
N PRO A 41 -12.01 -10.65 -0.21
CA PRO A 41 -11.16 -10.74 -1.41
C PRO A 41 -9.67 -10.47 -1.15
N LEU A 42 -8.77 -11.01 -1.98
CA LEU A 42 -7.34 -10.69 -1.90
C LEU A 42 -7.04 -9.53 -2.85
N ASP A 43 -6.19 -8.60 -2.41
CA ASP A 43 -5.74 -7.48 -3.26
C ASP A 43 -4.70 -7.87 -4.31
N GLY A 44 -3.97 -8.98 -4.10
CA GLY A 44 -2.95 -9.47 -5.02
C GLY A 44 -3.43 -10.52 -6.00
N GLY A 45 -2.61 -10.80 -7.01
CA GLY A 45 -2.82 -11.83 -8.02
C GLY A 45 -1.72 -12.89 -8.04
N ASN A 46 -2.00 -14.04 -8.67
CA ASN A 46 -1.01 -15.10 -8.85
C ASN A 46 0.02 -14.69 -9.91
N VAL A 47 1.28 -14.48 -9.50
CA VAL A 47 2.39 -14.13 -10.38
C VAL A 47 3.27 -15.33 -10.76
N LEU A 48 2.85 -16.56 -10.46
CA LEU A 48 3.60 -17.78 -10.83
C LEU A 48 3.90 -17.89 -12.33
N PRO A 49 3.01 -17.50 -13.29
CA PRO A 49 3.37 -17.48 -14.71
C PRO A 49 4.56 -16.56 -15.00
N LEU A 50 4.59 -15.36 -14.40
CA LEU A 50 5.70 -14.41 -14.53
C LEU A 50 7.01 -15.03 -14.03
N LEU A 51 6.98 -15.71 -12.87
CA LEU A 51 8.14 -16.41 -12.33
C LEU A 51 8.64 -17.57 -13.21
N ARG A 52 7.77 -18.11 -14.08
CA ARG A 52 8.10 -19.15 -15.06
C ARG A 52 8.58 -18.58 -16.41
N GLY A 53 8.69 -17.26 -16.53
CA GLY A 53 9.15 -16.57 -17.72
C GLY A 53 8.03 -16.08 -18.66
N ASP A 54 6.77 -16.20 -18.25
CA ASP A 54 5.65 -15.63 -19.00
C ASP A 54 5.52 -14.12 -18.71
N SER A 55 5.99 -13.30 -19.64
CA SER A 55 5.93 -11.83 -19.54
C SER A 55 4.63 -11.22 -20.06
N SER A 56 3.62 -12.03 -20.40
CA SER A 56 2.32 -11.54 -20.89
C SER A 56 1.40 -10.98 -19.80
N LEU A 57 1.74 -11.19 -18.52
CA LEU A 57 0.94 -10.68 -17.40
C LEU A 57 1.00 -9.15 -17.32
N GLU A 58 -0.14 -8.50 -17.51
CA GLU A 58 -0.31 -7.09 -17.19
C GLU A 58 -0.43 -6.88 -15.69
N ALA A 59 0.26 -5.85 -15.17
CA ALA A 59 0.11 -5.48 -13.78
C ALA A 59 -1.26 -4.83 -13.54
N PRO A 60 -2.03 -5.26 -12.53
CA PRO A 60 -3.25 -4.57 -12.16
C PRO A 60 -2.92 -3.22 -11.53
N LYS A 61 -3.94 -2.36 -11.36
CA LYS A 61 -3.80 -1.14 -10.57
C LYS A 61 -3.34 -1.47 -9.16
N ARG A 62 -2.37 -0.72 -8.64
CA ARG A 62 -1.86 -0.87 -7.28
C ARG A 62 -2.15 0.38 -6.47
N PHE A 63 -2.35 0.21 -5.18
CA PHE A 63 -2.77 1.27 -4.27
C PHE A 63 -1.98 1.19 -2.97
N TRP A 64 -1.72 2.35 -2.39
CA TRP A 64 -1.06 2.51 -1.11
C TRP A 64 -1.79 3.59 -0.33
N GLN A 65 -1.87 3.37 0.98
CA GLN A 65 -2.37 4.36 1.92
C GLN A 65 -1.58 4.19 3.20
N TRP A 66 -1.07 5.30 3.73
CA TRP A 66 -0.34 5.26 4.98
C TRP A 66 -0.54 6.57 5.75
N ASN A 67 -1.06 6.48 6.96
CA ASN A 67 -0.93 7.54 7.95
C ASN A 67 -1.02 6.92 9.35
N GLY A 68 -0.64 7.69 10.38
CA GLY A 68 -0.83 7.24 11.76
C GLY A 68 -2.31 7.21 12.15
N TYR A 69 -2.67 6.27 13.02
CA TYR A 69 -4.01 6.10 13.61
C TYR A 69 -5.10 5.82 12.56
N SER A 70 -6.29 6.42 12.69
CA SER A 70 -7.38 6.23 11.73
C SER A 70 -6.96 6.63 10.31
N PRO A 71 -7.21 5.77 9.30
CA PRO A 71 -6.85 6.03 7.90
C PRO A 71 -7.50 7.29 7.33
N ILE A 72 -6.74 8.04 6.54
CA ILE A 72 -7.23 9.21 5.81
C ILE A 72 -6.82 9.04 4.33
N GLY A 73 -7.80 8.80 3.46
CA GLY A 73 -7.55 8.50 2.04
C GLY A 73 -6.88 9.63 1.25
N ALA A 74 -7.01 10.87 1.73
CA ALA A 74 -6.36 12.03 1.12
C ALA A 74 -4.91 12.27 1.63
N CYS A 75 -4.41 11.48 2.57
CA CYS A 75 -3.09 11.67 3.18
C CYS A 75 -2.14 10.53 2.82
N ASN A 76 -0.97 10.90 2.26
CA ASN A 76 0.14 9.99 1.97
C ASN A 76 -0.35 8.65 1.37
N ALA A 77 -1.09 8.79 0.29
CA ALA A 77 -1.69 7.71 -0.47
C ALA A 77 -1.20 7.77 -1.90
N ALA A 78 -1.18 6.64 -2.60
CA ALA A 78 -0.73 6.60 -3.98
C ALA A 78 -1.48 5.52 -4.75
N MET A 79 -1.52 5.68 -6.07
CA MET A 79 -1.98 4.62 -6.96
C MET A 79 -1.10 4.52 -8.21
N ARG A 80 -0.98 3.30 -8.75
CA ARG A 80 -0.19 2.99 -9.94
C ARG A 80 -1.07 2.34 -11.00
N ASP A 81 -1.06 2.88 -12.20
CA ASP A 81 -1.77 2.38 -13.39
C ASP A 81 -0.80 2.38 -14.59
N GLY A 82 -0.24 1.21 -14.91
CA GLY A 82 0.82 1.08 -15.91
C GLY A 82 2.00 2.01 -15.60
N PRO A 83 2.40 2.91 -16.53
CA PRO A 83 3.53 3.81 -16.34
C PRO A 83 3.19 5.06 -15.49
N TRP A 84 1.94 5.24 -15.04
CA TRP A 84 1.47 6.41 -14.29
C TRP A 84 1.33 6.16 -12.80
N LYS A 85 1.86 7.08 -11.98
CA LYS A 85 1.72 7.07 -10.52
C LYS A 85 1.07 8.38 -10.09
N LEU A 86 -0.03 8.28 -9.37
CA LEU A 86 -0.67 9.40 -8.70
C LEU A 86 -0.28 9.37 -7.22
N VAL A 87 0.05 10.52 -6.64
CA VAL A 87 0.42 10.66 -5.24
C VAL A 87 -0.48 11.71 -4.58
N ARG A 88 -1.05 11.38 -3.43
CA ARG A 88 -1.59 12.31 -2.44
C ARG A 88 -0.47 12.55 -1.42
N PRO A 89 0.09 13.78 -1.31
CA PRO A 89 1.18 14.02 -0.38
C PRO A 89 0.74 13.85 1.09
N GLN A 90 1.72 13.80 1.98
CA GLN A 90 1.45 13.73 3.42
C GLN A 90 0.76 15.00 3.91
N ILE A 91 -0.28 14.83 4.72
CA ILE A 91 -0.96 15.92 5.41
C ILE A 91 -0.28 16.16 6.76
N GLY A 92 -0.08 17.43 7.11
CA GLY A 92 0.35 17.84 8.44
C GLY A 92 -0.69 17.44 9.50
N MET A 93 -0.24 16.73 10.54
CA MET A 93 -1.09 16.33 11.66
C MET A 93 -0.41 16.67 12.97
N ARG A 94 -1.17 17.25 13.90
CA ARG A 94 -0.68 17.60 15.24
C ARG A 94 -1.71 17.28 16.32
N ALA A 95 -1.24 17.09 17.54
CA ALA A 95 -2.11 16.93 18.70
C ALA A 95 -3.06 18.14 18.85
N ALA A 96 -4.34 17.86 19.09
CA ALA A 96 -5.33 18.90 19.35
C ALA A 96 -5.22 19.49 20.76
N THR A 97 -4.69 18.71 21.71
CA THR A 97 -4.59 19.07 23.13
C THR A 97 -3.28 18.56 23.74
N PRO A 98 -2.84 19.11 24.90
CA PRO A 98 -1.69 18.57 25.63
C PRO A 98 -1.86 17.09 26.03
N ALA A 99 -3.09 16.67 26.37
CA ALA A 99 -3.39 15.27 26.67
C ALA A 99 -3.20 14.37 25.43
N ALA A 100 -3.65 14.81 24.26
CA ALA A 100 -3.41 14.10 23.01
C ALA A 100 -1.91 14.02 22.66
N ALA A 101 -1.14 15.09 22.95
CA ALA A 101 0.31 15.08 22.75
C ALA A 101 1.01 14.07 23.66
N ALA A 102 0.57 13.95 24.92
CA ALA A 102 1.09 12.95 25.85
C ALA A 102 0.78 11.52 25.38
N LEU A 103 -0.42 11.25 24.85
CA LEU A 103 -0.76 9.95 24.25
C LEU A 103 0.12 9.62 23.04
N MET A 104 0.36 10.59 22.14
CA MET A 104 1.25 10.39 21.00
C MET A 104 2.68 10.06 21.44
N ALA A 105 3.21 10.75 22.45
CA ALA A 105 4.54 10.47 22.99
C ALA A 105 4.64 9.06 23.59
N ARG A 106 3.63 8.63 24.35
CA ARG A 106 3.56 7.27 24.93
C ARG A 106 3.49 6.18 23.87
N TYR A 107 2.76 6.41 22.78
CA TYR A 107 2.75 5.48 21.64
C TYR A 107 4.15 5.29 21.04
N VAL A 108 4.90 6.38 20.85
CA VAL A 108 6.28 6.31 20.35
C VAL A 108 7.19 5.55 21.32
N GLU A 109 7.06 5.79 22.63
CA GLU A 109 7.81 5.06 23.65
C GLU A 109 7.52 3.55 23.62
N GLN A 110 6.25 3.17 23.48
CA GLN A 110 5.82 1.78 23.37
C GLN A 110 6.33 1.11 22.10
N ASP A 111 6.24 1.78 20.95
CA ASP A 111 6.77 1.25 19.67
C ASP A 111 8.29 1.01 19.73
N ILE A 112 9.03 1.91 20.40
CA ILE A 112 10.47 1.72 20.64
C ILE A 112 10.72 0.53 21.58
N ALA A 113 9.95 0.41 22.67
CA ALA A 113 10.09 -0.68 23.63
C ALA A 113 9.80 -2.03 22.97
N TYR A 114 8.68 -2.15 22.24
CA TYR A 114 8.28 -3.34 21.50
C TYR A 114 9.36 -3.81 20.51
N LYS A 115 9.97 -2.89 19.76
CA LYS A 115 11.04 -3.23 18.81
C LYS A 115 12.30 -3.79 19.48
N ARG A 116 12.55 -3.43 20.75
CA ARG A 116 13.70 -3.91 21.52
C ARG A 116 13.40 -5.19 22.29
N ASP A 117 12.20 -5.27 22.85
CA ASP A 117 11.70 -6.39 23.61
C ASP A 117 10.23 -6.65 23.20
N PRO A 118 10.00 -7.55 22.22
CA PRO A 118 8.67 -7.82 21.68
C PRO A 118 7.64 -8.27 22.74
N ASP A 119 8.10 -8.86 23.84
CA ASP A 119 7.24 -9.35 24.92
C ASP A 119 6.88 -8.26 25.94
N SER A 120 7.52 -7.08 25.86
CA SER A 120 7.32 -5.97 26.81
C SER A 120 5.99 -5.21 26.61
N VAL A 121 5.42 -5.25 25.40
CA VAL A 121 4.16 -4.58 25.07
C VAL A 121 3.09 -5.64 24.85
N THR A 122 2.29 -5.87 25.89
CA THR A 122 1.27 -6.94 25.90
C THR A 122 -0.14 -6.46 25.59
N GLN A 123 -0.36 -5.15 25.46
CA GLN A 123 -1.66 -4.55 25.17
C GLN A 123 -1.54 -3.33 24.25
N MET A 124 -2.45 -3.23 23.28
CA MET A 124 -2.64 -2.07 22.40
C MET A 124 -4.02 -1.45 22.65
N THR A 125 -4.24 -0.91 23.85
CA THR A 125 -5.57 -0.47 24.31
C THR A 125 -5.70 1.04 24.46
N GLU A 126 -4.71 1.82 24.05
CA GLU A 126 -4.78 3.28 24.18
C GLU A 126 -5.78 3.90 23.21
N PRO A 127 -6.59 4.87 23.66
CA PRO A 127 -7.49 5.57 22.78
C PRO A 127 -6.71 6.37 21.73
N GLU A 128 -7.28 6.47 20.53
CA GLU A 128 -6.72 7.32 19.48
C GLU A 128 -6.65 8.78 19.96
N PRO A 129 -5.49 9.46 19.86
CA PRO A 129 -5.37 10.85 20.27
C PRO A 129 -6.15 11.77 19.33
N GLN A 130 -6.76 12.81 19.91
CA GLN A 130 -7.40 13.87 19.12
C GLN A 130 -6.36 14.64 18.29
N ARG A 131 -6.61 14.76 16.99
CA ARG A 131 -5.71 15.38 16.01
C ARG A 131 -6.35 16.59 15.35
N ILE A 132 -5.54 17.60 15.08
CA ILE A 132 -5.83 18.63 14.10
C ILE A 132 -5.15 18.20 12.81
N VAL A 133 -5.94 18.10 11.74
CA VAL A 133 -5.51 17.68 10.41
C VAL A 133 -5.49 18.91 9.52
N ASP A 134 -4.35 19.22 8.94
CA ASP A 134 -4.22 20.35 8.02
C ASP A 134 -4.96 20.07 6.69
N PRO A 135 -5.26 21.10 5.86
CA PRO A 135 -5.84 20.87 4.54
C PRO A 135 -4.95 19.99 3.67
N ALA A 136 -5.56 19.09 2.90
CA ALA A 136 -4.83 18.23 1.99
C ALA A 136 -4.16 19.05 0.87
N PRO A 137 -2.86 18.84 0.58
CA PRO A 137 -2.22 19.40 -0.60
C PRO A 137 -2.83 18.81 -1.88
N PRO A 138 -2.63 19.48 -3.04
CA PRO A 138 -3.05 18.92 -4.32
C PRO A 138 -2.35 17.57 -4.59
N ALA A 139 -3.02 16.72 -5.36
CA ALA A 139 -2.40 15.48 -5.82
C ALA A 139 -1.37 15.75 -6.92
N GLU A 140 -0.33 14.93 -6.95
CA GLU A 140 0.77 14.95 -7.90
C GLU A 140 0.66 13.77 -8.87
N LEU A 141 1.22 13.89 -10.07
CA LEU A 141 1.16 12.86 -11.10
C LEU A 141 2.50 12.69 -11.81
N TYR A 142 3.02 11.47 -11.82
CA TYR A 142 4.33 11.14 -12.40
C TYR A 142 4.24 10.03 -13.44
N HIS A 143 5.08 10.13 -14.48
CA HIS A 143 5.30 9.06 -15.45
C HIS A 143 6.61 8.33 -15.15
N ILE A 144 6.56 7.32 -14.27
CA ILE A 144 7.75 6.70 -13.67
C ILE A 144 8.72 6.06 -14.68
N GLU A 145 8.27 5.62 -15.85
CA GLU A 145 9.21 5.10 -16.88
C GLU A 145 10.05 6.22 -17.51
N ALA A 146 9.49 7.43 -17.62
CA ALA A 146 10.17 8.59 -18.20
C ALA A 146 10.86 9.45 -17.14
N ASP A 147 10.32 9.44 -15.91
CA ASP A 147 10.83 10.13 -14.74
C ASP A 147 10.83 9.19 -13.52
N PRO A 148 11.84 8.30 -13.41
CA PRO A 148 11.97 7.40 -12.28
C PRO A 148 12.22 8.11 -10.95
N SER A 149 12.66 9.37 -10.99
CA SER A 149 12.96 10.21 -9.82
C SER A 149 11.76 10.95 -9.25
N GLU A 150 10.62 10.95 -9.95
CA GLU A 150 9.44 11.75 -9.56
C GLU A 150 9.77 13.24 -9.44
N ALA A 151 10.56 13.77 -10.38
CA ALA A 151 11.02 15.14 -10.38
C ALA A 151 10.08 16.10 -11.14
N ASP A 152 9.29 15.60 -12.09
CA ASP A 152 8.40 16.41 -12.94
C ASP A 152 6.93 16.09 -12.66
N ASP A 153 6.27 16.93 -11.87
CA ASP A 153 4.83 16.81 -11.59
C ASP A 153 3.98 17.24 -12.79
N LEU A 154 3.31 16.26 -13.40
CA LEU A 154 2.46 16.42 -14.57
C LEU A 154 0.99 16.67 -14.22
N ALA A 155 0.63 16.86 -12.94
CA ALA A 155 -0.77 16.95 -12.52
C ALA A 155 -1.52 18.09 -13.21
N GLN A 156 -0.91 19.28 -13.30
CA GLN A 156 -1.51 20.44 -13.97
C GLN A 156 -1.63 20.23 -15.49
N ALA A 157 -0.66 19.53 -16.09
CA ALA A 157 -0.65 19.25 -17.52
C ALA A 157 -1.67 18.17 -17.93
N GLN A 158 -2.06 17.27 -17.00
CA GLN A 158 -2.96 16.15 -17.28
C GLN A 158 -4.15 16.04 -16.32
N PRO A 159 -5.02 17.07 -16.24
CA PRO A 159 -6.10 17.12 -15.26
C PRO A 159 -7.13 15.98 -15.42
N LYS A 160 -7.38 15.53 -16.65
CA LYS A 160 -8.28 14.40 -16.91
C LYS A 160 -7.76 13.08 -16.34
N ARG A 161 -6.43 12.86 -16.41
CA ARG A 161 -5.79 11.66 -15.86
C ARG A 161 -5.80 11.69 -14.35
N VAL A 162 -5.45 12.86 -13.77
CA VAL A 162 -5.52 13.10 -12.32
C VAL A 162 -6.93 12.78 -11.80
N SER A 163 -7.96 13.35 -12.41
CA SER A 163 -9.36 13.12 -12.00
C SER A 163 -9.75 11.64 -12.04
N ARG A 164 -9.38 10.91 -13.10
CA ARG A 164 -9.66 9.47 -13.21
C ARG A 164 -8.92 8.66 -12.14
N MET A 165 -7.63 8.89 -11.98
CA MET A 165 -6.80 8.16 -11.01
C MET A 165 -7.18 8.48 -9.57
N LEU A 166 -7.63 9.71 -9.29
CA LEU A 166 -8.19 10.07 -7.99
C LEU A 166 -9.47 9.31 -7.70
N ALA A 167 -10.40 9.25 -8.66
CA ALA A 167 -11.62 8.48 -8.50
C ALA A 167 -11.32 6.98 -8.26
N ASP A 168 -10.35 6.41 -8.97
CA ASP A 168 -9.90 5.02 -8.75
C ASP A 168 -9.34 4.83 -7.32
N LEU A 169 -8.49 5.75 -6.86
CA LEU A 169 -7.89 5.70 -5.52
C LEU A 169 -8.94 5.86 -4.41
N GLU A 170 -9.87 6.79 -4.58
CA GLU A 170 -10.97 7.05 -3.62
C GLU A 170 -11.92 5.85 -3.55
N THR A 171 -12.28 5.27 -4.69
CA THR A 171 -13.11 4.05 -4.75
C THR A 171 -12.43 2.87 -4.05
N TRP A 172 -11.12 2.67 -4.28
CA TRP A 172 -10.36 1.64 -3.59
C TRP A 172 -10.32 1.88 -2.07
N PHE A 173 -10.08 3.12 -1.64
CA PHE A 173 -10.01 3.47 -0.23
C PHE A 173 -11.34 3.23 0.49
N GLU A 174 -12.46 3.64 -0.11
CA GLU A 174 -13.81 3.41 0.43
C GLU A 174 -14.09 1.91 0.62
N ARG A 175 -13.69 1.08 -0.36
CA ARG A 175 -13.84 -0.38 -0.26
C ARG A 175 -13.02 -0.96 0.90
N VAL A 176 -11.74 -0.59 1.00
CA VAL A 176 -10.85 -1.10 2.05
C VAL A 176 -11.31 -0.63 3.44
N GLU A 177 -11.78 0.61 3.56
CA GLU A 177 -12.34 1.11 4.83
C GLU A 177 -13.64 0.41 5.20
N SER A 178 -14.49 0.09 4.23
CA SER A 178 -15.70 -0.73 4.48
C SER A 178 -15.33 -2.10 5.03
N ASP A 179 -14.36 -2.78 4.42
CA ASP A 179 -13.85 -4.08 4.89
C ASP A 179 -13.27 -3.95 6.31
N ARG A 180 -12.42 -2.94 6.56
CA ARG A 180 -11.82 -2.69 7.89
C ARG A 180 -12.88 -2.46 8.98
N GLN A 181 -13.92 -1.69 8.67
CA GLN A 181 -15.00 -1.41 9.60
C GLN A 181 -15.87 -2.65 9.87
N GLN A 182 -16.09 -3.51 8.88
CA GLN A 182 -16.81 -4.76 9.06
C GLN A 182 -16.09 -5.68 10.06
N VAL A 183 -14.78 -5.91 9.89
CA VAL A 183 -13.99 -6.75 10.82
C VAL A 183 -13.98 -6.17 12.23
N ALA A 184 -13.91 -4.84 12.36
CA ALA A 184 -13.96 -4.18 13.66
C ALA A 184 -15.28 -4.47 14.40
N VAL A 185 -16.40 -4.60 13.69
CA VAL A 185 -17.69 -4.97 14.29
C VAL A 185 -17.73 -6.45 14.65
N GLU A 186 -17.24 -7.35 13.79
CA GLU A 186 -17.23 -8.79 14.04
C GLU A 186 -16.42 -9.16 15.30
N ASN A 187 -15.23 -8.55 15.47
CA ASN A 187 -14.37 -8.78 16.64
C ASN A 187 -14.92 -8.19 17.96
N LEU A 188 -15.93 -7.32 17.91
CA LEU A 188 -16.59 -6.77 19.09
C LEU A 188 -17.79 -7.61 19.55
N VAL A 189 -18.30 -8.52 18.72
CA VAL A 189 -19.50 -9.32 19.00
C VAL A 189 -19.15 -10.72 19.51
N ASP A 190 -17.97 -11.26 19.19
CA ASP A 190 -17.43 -12.50 19.76
C ASP A 190 -16.10 -12.24 20.48
N PRO A 191 -16.12 -11.88 21.77
CA PRO A 191 -14.95 -12.01 22.62
C PRO A 191 -14.85 -13.48 23.03
N GLU A 192 -13.86 -14.21 22.51
CA GLU A 192 -13.46 -15.51 23.10
C GLU A 192 -13.16 -15.39 24.61
#